data_AF-A0A0F8ZTA3-F1
#
_entry.id   AF-A0A0F8ZTA3-F1
#
_cell.length_a   1.000
_cell.length_b   1.000
_cell.length_c   1.000
_cell.angle_alpha   90.00
_cell.angle_beta   90.00
_cell.angle_gamma   90.00
#
_symmetry.space_group_name_H-M   'P 1'
#
loop_
_entity.id
_entity.type
_entity.pdbx_description
1 polymer ?
#
loop_
_entity_poly.entity_id
_entity_poly.type
_entity_poly.pdbx_seq_one_letter_code
_entity_poly.pdbx_strand_id
1 'polypeptide(L)'
;MVFLFEKNVKANDKTYTYLCLGHTKWINGRSKRIWEITLCRKDQVEERLHDLKRRLTKKPPVPREFAFGLVYALFSISKEIDLIEIINECTLKREQGFSVGEYITLLAINRAVTLNSKNQVQKWFDKTALSRYFPDISESLTTQNILNQMGYLDQKIIRSAEEQISKKLYSEFGLKSDCFLFDPTNFFTYIREYKKNTIA
;
A
#
# COMPACT_ATOMS: atom_id res chain seq x y z
N MET A 1 39.17 2.60 3.49
CA MET A 1 39.11 2.06 4.86
C MET A 1 38.34 3.04 5.74
N VAL A 2 37.41 2.56 6.57
CA VAL A 2 36.71 3.38 7.57
C VAL A 2 37.48 3.28 8.90
N PHE A 3 37.67 4.39 9.61
CA PHE A 3 38.39 4.45 10.89
C PHE A 3 37.83 5.53 11.83
N LEU A 4 38.03 5.35 13.13
CA LEU A 4 37.70 6.32 14.17
C LEU A 4 38.93 7.18 14.48
N PHE A 5 38.74 8.49 14.68
CA PHE A 5 39.83 9.40 15.07
C PHE A 5 39.31 10.58 15.91
N GLU A 6 40.23 11.22 16.61
CA GLU A 6 39.94 12.42 17.42
C GLU A 6 40.27 13.69 16.63
N LYS A 7 39.43 14.71 16.77
CA LYS A 7 39.62 16.03 16.16
C LYS A 7 39.54 17.11 17.23
N ASN A 8 40.63 17.85 17.41
CA ASN A 8 40.68 18.99 18.31
C ASN A 8 40.23 20.24 17.56
N VAL A 9 39.23 20.93 18.11
CA VAL A 9 38.69 22.17 17.56
C VAL A 9 38.84 23.26 18.63
N LYS A 10 39.55 24.33 18.29
CA LYS A 10 39.67 25.51 19.16
C LYS A 10 38.50 26.45 18.88
N ALA A 11 37.79 26.83 19.94
CA ALA A 11 36.76 27.86 19.88
C ALA A 11 36.97 28.79 21.08
N ASN A 12 37.25 30.06 20.80
CA ASN A 12 37.70 31.05 21.77
C ASN A 12 38.95 30.53 22.55
N ASP A 13 38.93 30.58 23.89
CA ASP A 13 40.00 30.09 24.77
C ASP A 13 39.89 28.60 25.16
N LYS A 14 38.96 27.85 24.56
CA LYS A 14 38.75 26.43 24.90
C LYS A 14 39.03 25.52 23.71
N THR A 15 39.68 24.39 24.00
CA THR A 15 39.91 23.32 23.02
C THR A 15 38.92 22.19 23.30
N TYR A 16 38.14 21.81 22.29
CA TYR A 16 37.18 20.72 22.37
C TYR A 16 37.66 19.54 21.52
N THR A 17 37.64 18.34 22.10
CA THR A 17 37.97 17.10 21.39
C THR A 17 36.69 16.42 20.92
N TYR A 18 36.60 16.12 19.63
CA TYR A 18 35.49 15.42 19.01
C TYR A 18 35.91 14.02 18.54
N LEU A 19 35.03 13.04 18.70
CA LEU A 19 35.16 11.73 18.07
C LEU A 19 34.51 11.75 16.68
N CYS A 20 35.25 11.34 15.66
CA CYS A 20 34.82 11.35 14.27
C CYS A 20 35.07 10.01 13.58
N LEU A 21 34.19 9.64 12.65
CA LEU A 21 34.46 8.58 11.66
C LEU A 21 35.01 9.20 10.37
N GLY A 22 36.02 8.57 9.79
CA GLY A 22 36.58 8.95 8.51
C GLY A 22 36.64 7.76 7.56
N HIS A 23 36.55 8.04 6.26
CA HIS A 23 36.86 7.06 5.22
C HIS A 23 37.98 7.55 4.32
N THR A 24 39.02 6.73 4.18
CA THR A 24 40.14 6.98 3.27
C THR A 24 40.08 6.06 2.06
N LYS A 25 40.47 6.60 0.91
CA LYS A 25 40.68 5.86 -0.34
C LYS A 25 41.95 6.34 -1.01
N TRP A 26 42.66 5.44 -1.68
CA TRP A 26 43.80 5.81 -2.53
C TRP A 26 43.29 6.45 -3.81
N ILE A 27 43.75 7.66 -4.11
CA ILE A 27 43.44 8.40 -5.33
C ILE A 27 44.75 9.00 -5.85
N ASN A 28 45.14 8.64 -7.07
CA ASN A 28 46.38 9.09 -7.73
C ASN A 28 47.64 8.88 -6.87
N GLY A 29 47.82 7.67 -6.34
CA GLY A 29 49.02 7.30 -5.58
C GLY A 29 49.15 7.97 -4.20
N ARG A 30 48.10 8.62 -3.69
CA ARG A 30 48.06 9.16 -2.31
C ARG A 30 46.77 8.74 -1.61
N SER A 31 46.85 8.44 -0.32
CA SER A 31 45.67 8.21 0.52
C SER A 31 44.96 9.56 0.79
N LYS A 32 43.68 9.67 0.43
CA LYS A 32 42.85 10.87 0.65
C LYS A 32 41.63 10.54 1.51
N ARG A 33 41.26 11.45 2.42
CA ARG A 33 40.03 11.36 3.21
C ARG A 33 38.85 11.81 2.34
N ILE A 34 37.91 10.90 2.09
CA ILE A 34 36.76 11.09 1.20
C ILE A 34 35.58 11.73 1.94
N TRP A 35 35.34 11.29 3.18
CA TRP A 35 34.33 11.88 4.04
C TRP A 35 34.75 11.78 5.50
N GLU A 36 34.15 12.64 6.30
CA GLU A 36 34.28 12.72 7.75
C GLU A 36 32.89 12.98 8.33
N ILE A 37 32.52 12.24 9.37
CA ILE A 37 31.28 12.43 10.13
C ILE A 37 31.64 12.59 11.60
N THR A 38 31.26 13.72 12.20
CA THR A 38 31.40 13.95 13.64
C THR A 38 30.33 13.17 14.38
N LEU A 39 30.75 12.33 15.34
CA LEU A 39 29.84 11.55 16.18
C LEU A 39 29.34 12.39 17.36
N CYS A 40 30.28 12.87 18.19
CA CYS A 40 30.01 13.68 19.37
C CYS A 40 31.32 14.28 19.92
N ARG A 41 31.22 15.13 20.95
CA ARG A 41 32.39 15.51 21.75
C ARG A 41 32.82 14.35 22.65
N LYS A 42 34.12 14.22 22.87
CA LYS A 42 34.74 13.14 23.66
C LYS A 42 34.23 13.10 25.10
N ASP A 43 33.97 14.26 25.68
CA ASP A 43 33.42 14.40 27.05
C ASP A 43 31.92 14.10 27.15
N GLN A 44 31.22 13.96 26.02
CA GLN A 44 29.78 13.65 25.97
C GLN A 44 29.50 12.22 25.48
N VAL A 45 30.53 11.39 25.33
CA VAL A 45 30.41 10.06 24.72
C VAL A 45 29.50 9.16 25.54
N GLU A 46 29.63 9.19 26.86
CA GLU A 46 28.83 8.36 27.76
C GLU A 46 27.34 8.74 27.69
N GLU A 47 27.04 10.04 27.77
CA GLU A 47 25.69 10.58 27.65
C GLU A 47 25.06 10.28 26.27
N ARG A 48 25.86 10.35 25.20
CA ARG A 48 25.41 10.13 23.82
C ARG A 48 25.52 8.69 23.34
N LEU A 49 25.98 7.77 24.17
CA LEU A 49 26.24 6.38 23.77
C LEU A 49 24.96 5.71 23.24
N HIS A 50 23.82 5.97 23.88
CA HIS A 50 22.54 5.42 23.48
C HIS A 50 22.09 5.93 22.10
N ASP A 51 22.24 7.23 21.84
CA ASP A 51 21.89 7.84 20.55
C ASP A 51 22.83 7.39 19.42
N LEU A 52 24.13 7.27 19.71
CA LEU A 52 25.11 6.74 18.77
C LEU A 52 24.80 5.29 18.41
N LYS A 53 24.52 4.45 19.42
CA LYS A 53 24.06 3.07 19.20
C LYS A 53 22.82 3.04 18.33
N ARG A 54 21.81 3.87 18.61
CA ARG A 54 20.57 3.95 17.82
C ARG A 54 20.81 4.40 16.37
N ARG A 55 21.66 5.40 16.15
CA ARG A 55 21.99 5.92 14.81
C ARG A 55 22.78 4.93 13.97
N LEU A 56 23.71 4.21 14.59
CA LEU A 56 24.57 3.24 13.89
C LEU A 56 23.88 1.89 13.67
N THR A 57 22.86 1.54 14.47
CA THR A 57 22.13 0.26 14.35
C THR A 57 20.88 0.34 13.49
N LYS A 58 20.24 1.51 13.33
CA LYS A 58 19.03 1.61 12.50
C LYS A 58 19.39 1.59 11.01
N LYS A 59 19.13 0.45 10.36
CA LYS A 59 18.72 0.47 8.95
C LYS A 59 17.35 1.15 8.91
N PRO A 60 17.19 2.32 8.25
CA PRO A 60 15.88 2.89 8.05
C PRO A 60 14.99 1.85 7.36
N PRO A 61 13.69 1.74 7.71
CA PRO A 61 12.79 0.85 7.00
C PRO A 61 12.81 1.20 5.51
N VAL A 62 12.86 0.18 4.66
CA VAL A 62 12.80 0.39 3.20
C VAL A 62 11.40 0.97 2.89
N PRO A 63 11.31 2.16 2.27
CA PRO A 63 10.03 2.72 1.89
C PRO A 63 9.31 1.76 0.94
N ARG A 64 8.01 1.56 1.15
CA ARG A 64 7.14 0.79 0.27
C ARG A 64 6.09 1.70 -0.32
N GLU A 65 5.88 1.57 -1.62
CA GLU A 65 4.85 2.29 -2.35
C GLU A 65 3.56 1.46 -2.41
N PHE A 66 2.42 2.12 -2.22
CA PHE A 66 1.11 1.49 -2.30
C PHE A 66 0.19 2.33 -3.19
N ALA A 67 -0.59 1.68 -4.04
CA ALA A 67 -1.67 2.32 -4.76
C ALA A 67 -2.74 2.78 -3.75
N PHE A 68 -2.91 4.11 -3.63
CA PHE A 68 -3.77 4.73 -2.63
C PHE A 68 -4.96 5.47 -3.25
N GLY A 69 -4.73 6.54 -4.02
CA GLY A 69 -5.77 7.51 -4.40
C GLY A 69 -7.05 6.91 -4.98
N LEU A 70 -6.97 6.35 -6.20
CA LEU A 70 -8.14 5.76 -6.87
C LEU A 70 -8.74 4.58 -6.09
N VAL A 71 -7.88 3.72 -5.55
CA VAL A 71 -8.30 2.51 -4.83
C VAL A 71 -9.09 2.86 -3.58
N TYR A 72 -8.59 3.82 -2.80
CA TYR A 72 -9.24 4.28 -1.58
C TYR A 72 -10.49 5.12 -1.87
N ALA A 73 -10.49 5.91 -2.94
CA ALA A 73 -11.69 6.65 -3.37
C ALA A 73 -12.85 5.70 -3.69
N LEU A 74 -12.59 4.64 -4.47
CA LEU A 74 -13.60 3.61 -4.76
C LEU A 74 -14.03 2.86 -3.50
N PHE A 75 -13.09 2.60 -2.58
CA PHE A 75 -13.43 1.99 -1.30
C PHE A 75 -14.30 2.90 -0.42
N SER A 76 -14.03 4.21 -0.38
CA SER A 76 -14.86 5.18 0.32
C SER A 76 -16.28 5.19 -0.23
N ILE A 77 -16.43 5.27 -1.56
CA ILE A 77 -17.73 5.20 -2.23
C ILE A 77 -18.43 3.88 -1.89
N SER A 78 -17.71 2.75 -1.89
CA SER A 78 -18.29 1.45 -1.54
C SER A 78 -18.82 1.40 -0.10
N LYS A 79 -18.20 2.15 0.83
CA LYS A 79 -18.69 2.30 2.20
C LYS A 79 -19.89 3.23 2.27
N GLU A 80 -19.87 4.35 1.56
CA GLU A 80 -20.99 5.28 1.54
C GLU A 80 -22.26 4.58 1.04
N ILE A 81 -22.16 3.73 0.02
CA ILE A 81 -23.28 2.92 -0.47
C ILE A 81 -23.55 1.64 0.35
N ASP A 82 -22.88 1.40 1.49
CA ASP A 82 -22.96 0.15 2.28
C ASP A 82 -22.90 -1.12 1.42
N LEU A 83 -21.97 -1.17 0.45
CA LEU A 83 -21.92 -2.24 -0.54
C LEU A 83 -21.70 -3.62 0.09
N ILE A 84 -20.85 -3.68 1.12
CA ILE A 84 -20.52 -4.93 1.81
C ILE A 84 -21.77 -5.46 2.50
N GLU A 85 -22.48 -4.59 3.20
CA GLU A 85 -23.68 -4.88 3.98
C GLU A 85 -24.81 -5.34 3.06
N ILE A 86 -25.10 -4.59 1.98
CA ILE A 86 -26.13 -4.97 1.00
C ILE A 86 -25.89 -6.37 0.42
N ILE A 87 -24.64 -6.67 0.05
CA ILE A 87 -24.31 -7.99 -0.51
C ILE A 87 -24.45 -9.08 0.55
N ASN A 88 -24.03 -8.80 1.79
CA ASN A 88 -24.16 -9.74 2.89
C ASN A 88 -25.63 -10.00 3.24
N GLU A 89 -26.49 -8.99 3.21
CA GLU A 89 -27.94 -9.14 3.42
C GLU A 89 -28.61 -9.96 2.30
N CYS A 90 -28.12 -9.84 1.06
CA CYS A 90 -28.63 -10.62 -0.07
C CYS A 90 -28.12 -12.07 -0.10
N THR A 91 -27.09 -12.41 0.68
CA THR A 91 -26.43 -13.73 0.60
C THR A 91 -26.57 -14.52 1.90
N LEU A 92 -26.80 -15.83 1.78
CA LEU A 92 -26.90 -16.72 2.94
C LEU A 92 -25.59 -17.48 3.13
N LYS A 93 -24.65 -16.85 3.82
CA LYS A 93 -23.38 -17.47 4.22
C LYS A 93 -23.29 -17.56 5.74
N ARG A 94 -22.79 -18.70 6.25
CA ARG A 94 -22.47 -18.83 7.69
C ARG A 94 -21.38 -17.84 8.08
N GLU A 95 -21.41 -17.34 9.32
CA GLU A 95 -20.40 -16.42 9.86
C GLU A 95 -19.06 -17.14 10.06
N GLN A 96 -18.32 -17.32 8.97
CA GLN A 96 -17.01 -17.95 8.94
C GLN A 96 -16.11 -17.27 7.91
N GLY A 97 -14.91 -16.89 8.35
CA GLY A 97 -13.96 -16.12 7.54
C GLY A 97 -14.53 -14.79 7.06
N PHE A 98 -13.97 -14.25 5.98
CA PHE A 98 -14.46 -13.00 5.37
C PHE A 98 -15.78 -13.21 4.66
N SER A 99 -16.64 -12.21 4.72
CA SER A 99 -17.99 -12.20 4.17
C SER A 99 -18.01 -12.15 2.63
N VAL A 100 -19.16 -12.45 2.02
CA VAL A 100 -19.30 -12.38 0.56
C VAL A 100 -19.13 -10.93 0.09
N GLY A 101 -19.71 -9.97 0.81
CA GLY A 101 -19.61 -8.54 0.53
C GLY A 101 -18.18 -8.03 0.50
N GLU A 102 -17.32 -8.47 1.42
CA GLU A 102 -15.90 -8.07 1.43
C GLU A 102 -15.17 -8.55 0.17
N TYR A 103 -15.32 -9.83 -0.19
CA TYR A 103 -14.72 -10.36 -1.41
C TYR A 103 -15.23 -9.64 -2.66
N ILE A 104 -16.53 -9.47 -2.78
CA ILE A 104 -17.13 -8.88 -3.98
C ILE A 104 -16.78 -7.40 -4.10
N THR A 105 -16.72 -6.67 -2.99
CA THR A 105 -16.27 -5.27 -2.96
C THR A 105 -14.81 -5.15 -3.41
N LEU A 106 -13.90 -5.96 -2.85
CA LEU A 106 -12.50 -5.97 -3.26
C LEU A 106 -12.34 -6.31 -4.74
N LEU A 107 -13.11 -7.28 -5.22
CA LEU A 107 -13.09 -7.68 -6.62
C LEU A 107 -13.69 -6.58 -7.51
N ALA A 108 -14.76 -5.91 -7.12
CA ALA A 108 -15.34 -4.79 -7.87
C ALA A 108 -14.31 -3.66 -8.02
N ILE A 109 -13.64 -3.28 -6.93
CA ILE A 109 -12.56 -2.29 -6.95
C ILE A 109 -11.40 -2.77 -7.83
N ASN A 110 -10.99 -4.05 -7.72
CA ASN A 110 -9.97 -4.59 -8.59
C ASN A 110 -10.36 -4.41 -10.06
N ARG A 111 -11.57 -4.84 -10.46
CA ARG A 111 -12.02 -4.72 -11.86
C ARG A 111 -12.09 -3.28 -12.34
N ALA A 112 -12.46 -2.33 -11.48
CA ALA A 112 -12.49 -0.91 -11.82
C ALA A 112 -11.09 -0.29 -12.00
N VAL A 113 -10.08 -0.76 -11.25
CA VAL A 113 -8.72 -0.17 -11.25
C VAL A 113 -7.77 -0.91 -12.19
N THR A 114 -7.80 -2.24 -12.15
CA THR A 114 -6.88 -3.13 -12.84
C THR A 114 -7.60 -4.45 -13.13
N LEU A 115 -7.96 -4.69 -14.39
CA LEU A 115 -8.65 -5.91 -14.89
C LEU A 115 -7.80 -7.19 -14.73
N ASN A 116 -7.45 -7.55 -13.49
CA ASN A 116 -6.63 -8.70 -13.18
C ASN A 116 -7.46 -9.98 -13.28
N SER A 117 -6.79 -11.05 -13.69
CA SER A 117 -7.31 -12.40 -13.51
C SER A 117 -7.42 -12.74 -12.01
N LYS A 118 -8.30 -13.67 -11.65
CA LYS A 118 -8.55 -14.07 -10.25
C LYS A 118 -7.28 -14.51 -9.51
N ASN A 119 -6.33 -15.13 -10.20
CA ASN A 119 -5.04 -15.55 -9.64
C ASN A 119 -4.07 -14.38 -9.36
N GLN A 120 -4.34 -13.18 -9.89
CA GLN A 120 -3.51 -11.98 -9.70
C GLN A 120 -4.08 -11.03 -8.64
N VAL A 121 -5.32 -11.24 -8.19
CA VAL A 121 -6.03 -10.35 -7.25
C VAL A 121 -5.25 -10.21 -5.95
N GLN A 122 -4.76 -11.29 -5.35
CA GLN A 122 -3.94 -11.25 -4.13
C GLN A 122 -2.70 -10.34 -4.30
N LYS A 123 -1.92 -10.58 -5.36
CA LYS A 123 -0.70 -9.81 -5.66
C LYS A 123 -0.99 -8.33 -5.93
N TRP A 124 -2.14 -8.02 -6.53
CA TRP A 124 -2.60 -6.65 -6.68
C TRP A 124 -2.94 -6.05 -5.31
N PHE A 125 -3.78 -6.73 -4.52
CA PHE A 125 -4.25 -6.27 -3.22
C PHE A 125 -3.10 -5.89 -2.28
N ASP A 126 -2.06 -6.73 -2.21
CA ASP A 126 -0.86 -6.51 -1.36
C ASP A 126 -0.09 -5.23 -1.69
N LYS A 127 -0.30 -4.68 -2.89
CA LYS A 127 0.32 -3.43 -3.36
C LYS A 127 -0.62 -2.23 -3.25
N THR A 128 -1.77 -2.39 -2.61
CA THR A 128 -2.75 -1.31 -2.41
C THR A 128 -2.88 -0.93 -0.95
N ALA A 129 -3.44 0.25 -0.72
CA ALA A 129 -3.82 0.71 0.61
C ALA A 129 -4.93 -0.13 1.28
N LEU A 130 -5.65 -0.98 0.53
CA LEU A 130 -6.73 -1.83 1.06
C LEU A 130 -6.20 -2.86 2.07
N SER A 131 -4.94 -3.27 1.96
CA SER A 131 -4.26 -4.14 2.92
C SER A 131 -4.30 -3.63 4.37
N ARG A 132 -4.50 -2.31 4.57
CA ARG A 132 -4.65 -1.70 5.90
C ARG A 132 -6.07 -1.81 6.44
N TYR A 133 -7.06 -1.91 5.56
CA TYR A 133 -8.48 -1.98 5.92
C TYR A 133 -8.98 -3.42 6.02
N PHE A 134 -8.32 -4.33 5.31
CA PHE A 134 -8.53 -5.77 5.41
C PHE A 134 -7.19 -6.46 5.73
N PRO A 135 -6.65 -6.25 6.96
CA PRO A 135 -5.56 -7.08 7.43
C PRO A 135 -6.06 -8.54 7.40
N ASP A 136 -5.23 -9.47 6.97
CA ASP A 136 -5.51 -10.92 6.92
C ASP A 136 -6.33 -11.43 5.72
N ILE A 137 -7.06 -10.59 4.96
CA ILE A 137 -7.81 -11.10 3.80
C ILE A 137 -6.90 -11.59 2.68
N SER A 138 -5.68 -11.05 2.57
CA SER A 138 -4.76 -11.34 1.47
C SER A 138 -4.54 -12.83 1.26
N GLU A 139 -4.24 -13.58 2.33
CA GLU A 139 -4.00 -15.02 2.24
C GLU A 139 -5.24 -15.80 1.79
N SER A 140 -6.42 -15.24 2.05
CA SER A 140 -7.69 -15.82 1.65
C SER A 140 -8.07 -15.50 0.20
N LEU A 141 -7.45 -14.50 -0.46
CA LEU A 141 -7.71 -14.10 -1.86
C LEU A 141 -7.15 -15.09 -2.90
N THR A 142 -7.25 -16.39 -2.61
CA THR A 142 -6.95 -17.46 -3.57
C THR A 142 -8.05 -17.54 -4.65
N THR A 143 -7.68 -18.01 -5.84
CA THR A 143 -8.65 -18.22 -6.93
C THR A 143 -9.84 -19.07 -6.50
N GLN A 144 -9.59 -20.15 -5.74
CA GLN A 144 -10.65 -21.05 -5.29
C GLN A 144 -11.60 -20.35 -4.31
N ASN A 145 -11.08 -19.61 -3.34
CA ASN A 145 -11.92 -18.88 -2.39
C ASN A 145 -12.74 -17.78 -3.08
N ILE A 146 -12.13 -17.06 -4.03
CA ILE A 146 -12.83 -16.08 -4.86
C ILE A 146 -13.99 -16.76 -5.60
N LEU A 147 -13.75 -17.90 -6.25
CA LEU A 147 -14.80 -18.64 -6.95
C LEU A 147 -15.89 -19.15 -6.00
N ASN A 148 -15.51 -19.64 -4.82
CA ASN A 148 -16.46 -20.07 -3.79
C ASN A 148 -17.36 -18.90 -3.35
N GLN A 149 -16.79 -17.71 -3.13
CA GLN A 149 -17.59 -16.52 -2.77
C GLN A 149 -18.51 -16.08 -3.91
N MET A 150 -18.01 -16.10 -5.15
CA MET A 150 -18.85 -15.81 -6.32
C MET A 150 -19.97 -16.83 -6.50
N GLY A 151 -19.81 -18.07 -6.03
CA GLY A 151 -20.84 -19.10 -6.05
C GLY A 151 -22.08 -18.80 -5.20
N TYR A 152 -22.00 -17.84 -4.26
CA TYR A 152 -23.16 -17.35 -3.51
C TYR A 152 -24.01 -16.33 -4.29
N LEU A 153 -23.54 -15.84 -5.44
CA LEU A 153 -24.24 -14.84 -6.25
C LEU A 153 -24.94 -15.49 -7.44
N ASP A 154 -26.14 -16.02 -7.21
CA ASP A 154 -27.02 -16.42 -8.31
C ASP A 154 -27.73 -15.20 -8.94
N GLN A 155 -28.46 -15.43 -10.04
CA GLN A 155 -29.15 -14.36 -10.75
C GLN A 155 -30.17 -13.60 -9.89
N LYS A 156 -30.82 -14.28 -8.93
CA LYS A 156 -31.83 -13.66 -8.06
C LYS A 156 -31.15 -12.77 -7.03
N ILE A 157 -30.06 -13.25 -6.44
CA ILE A 157 -29.26 -12.52 -5.47
C ILE A 157 -28.63 -11.29 -6.11
N ILE A 158 -28.07 -11.44 -7.31
CA ILE A 158 -27.53 -10.30 -8.08
C ILE A 158 -28.61 -9.23 -8.28
N ARG A 159 -29.79 -9.64 -8.75
CA ARG A 159 -30.90 -8.71 -8.98
C ARG A 159 -31.37 -8.01 -7.69
N SER A 160 -31.41 -8.75 -6.57
CA SER A 160 -31.75 -8.19 -5.26
C SER A 160 -30.73 -7.15 -4.81
N ALA A 161 -29.42 -7.46 -4.94
CA ALA A 161 -28.35 -6.53 -4.62
C ALA A 161 -28.39 -5.29 -5.52
N GLU A 162 -28.59 -5.46 -6.83
CA GLU A 162 -28.74 -4.35 -7.77
C GLU A 162 -29.90 -3.41 -7.40
N GLU A 163 -31.05 -3.96 -7.00
CA GLU A 163 -32.21 -3.16 -6.58
C GLU A 163 -31.89 -2.34 -5.32
N GLN A 164 -31.25 -2.94 -4.33
CA GLN A 164 -30.88 -2.26 -3.09
C GLN A 164 -29.83 -1.17 -3.33
N ILE A 165 -28.79 -1.46 -4.12
CA ILE A 165 -27.77 -0.49 -4.52
C ILE A 165 -28.43 0.67 -5.25
N SER A 166 -29.33 0.39 -6.20
CA SER A 166 -30.03 1.42 -6.98
C SER A 166 -30.89 2.33 -6.10
N LYS A 167 -31.61 1.75 -5.12
CA LYS A 167 -32.37 2.54 -4.14
C LYS A 167 -31.48 3.48 -3.36
N LYS A 168 -30.31 2.99 -2.91
CA LYS A 168 -29.37 3.79 -2.13
C LYS A 168 -28.72 4.91 -2.95
N LEU A 169 -28.33 4.60 -4.19
CA LEU A 169 -27.84 5.59 -5.16
C LEU A 169 -28.88 6.69 -5.43
N TYR A 170 -30.17 6.32 -5.53
CA TYR A 170 -31.24 7.30 -5.70
C TYR A 170 -31.43 8.17 -4.45
N SER A 171 -31.52 7.56 -3.27
CA SER A 171 -31.84 8.27 -2.02
C SER A 171 -30.70 9.15 -1.51
N GLU A 172 -29.45 8.71 -1.63
CA GLU A 172 -28.30 9.41 -1.04
C GLU A 172 -27.53 10.27 -2.05
N PHE A 173 -27.47 9.84 -3.31
CA PHE A 173 -26.71 10.53 -4.35
C PHE A 173 -27.61 11.30 -5.33
N GLY A 174 -28.95 11.18 -5.19
CA GLY A 174 -29.90 11.86 -6.06
C GLY A 174 -29.81 11.41 -7.53
N LEU A 175 -29.21 10.26 -7.79
CA LEU A 175 -28.99 9.74 -9.14
C LEU A 175 -30.33 9.27 -9.73
N LYS A 176 -30.80 9.96 -10.77
CA LYS A 176 -31.99 9.57 -11.52
C LYS A 176 -31.61 8.59 -12.62
N SER A 177 -32.38 7.50 -12.76
CA SER A 177 -32.11 6.45 -13.74
C SER A 177 -32.57 6.79 -15.16
N ASP A 178 -32.82 8.07 -15.46
CA ASP A 178 -33.37 8.49 -16.77
C ASP A 178 -32.44 8.05 -17.92
N CYS A 179 -31.13 7.93 -17.66
CA CYS A 179 -30.16 7.35 -18.56
C CYS A 179 -28.96 6.78 -17.80
N PHE A 180 -28.66 5.48 -18.00
CA PHE A 180 -27.42 4.86 -17.52
C PHE A 180 -26.44 4.76 -18.70
N LEU A 181 -25.39 5.58 -18.69
CA LEU A 181 -24.33 5.52 -19.69
C LEU A 181 -23.31 4.48 -19.25
N PHE A 182 -23.34 3.33 -19.90
CA PHE A 182 -22.36 2.26 -19.69
C PHE A 182 -21.28 2.34 -20.76
N ASP A 183 -20.04 2.58 -20.34
CA ASP A 183 -18.88 2.55 -21.22
C ASP A 183 -18.22 1.16 -21.19
N PRO A 184 -18.37 0.34 -22.26
CA PRO A 184 -17.78 -0.99 -22.33
C PRO A 184 -16.27 -0.94 -22.61
N THR A 185 -15.64 0.22 -22.81
CA THR A 185 -14.22 0.29 -23.17
C THR A 185 -13.28 -0.21 -22.06
N ASN A 186 -13.77 -0.31 -20.83
CA ASN A 186 -13.05 -0.95 -19.72
C ASN A 186 -13.26 -2.49 -19.64
N PHE A 187 -14.03 -3.10 -20.53
CA PHE A 187 -14.32 -4.55 -20.53
C PHE A 187 -13.75 -5.30 -21.74
N PHE A 188 -12.68 -4.79 -22.36
CA PHE A 188 -12.03 -5.50 -23.46
C PHE A 188 -11.24 -6.72 -22.98
N THR A 189 -11.72 -7.91 -23.35
CA THR A 189 -10.92 -9.13 -23.41
C THR A 189 -10.03 -9.06 -24.66
N TYR A 190 -8.84 -8.48 -24.52
CA TYR A 190 -7.88 -8.47 -25.61
C TYR A 190 -7.42 -9.90 -25.92
N ILE A 191 -7.62 -10.33 -27.17
CA ILE A 191 -7.08 -11.60 -27.69
C ILE A 191 -5.55 -11.52 -27.88
N ARG A 192 -4.97 -10.30 -27.90
CA ARG A 192 -3.52 -10.03 -28.02
C ARG A 192 -3.02 -9.12 -26.90
N GLU A 193 -1.72 -9.18 -26.58
CA GLU A 193 -1.11 -8.31 -25.56
C GLU A 193 -1.26 -6.82 -25.90
N TYR A 194 -1.83 -6.06 -24.96
CA TYR A 194 -1.98 -4.62 -25.06
C TYR A 194 -0.83 -3.91 -24.33
N LYS A 195 -0.02 -3.13 -25.05
CA LYS A 195 0.94 -2.21 -24.44
C LYS A 195 0.16 -1.08 -23.78
N LYS A 196 0.25 -0.97 -22.45
CA LYS A 196 -0.32 0.16 -21.71
C LYS A 196 0.22 1.47 -22.29
N ASN A 197 -0.67 2.40 -22.60
CA ASN A 197 -0.31 3.78 -22.89
C ASN A 197 0.17 4.42 -21.59
N THR A 198 1.47 4.43 -21.34
CA THR A 198 2.09 5.29 -20.34
C THR A 198 2.32 6.65 -20.97
N ILE A 199 1.73 7.69 -20.38
CA ILE A 199 2.19 9.05 -20.60
C ILE A 199 3.60 9.10 -20.00
N ALA A 200 4.59 9.28 -20.86
CA ALA A 200 5.99 9.47 -20.48
C ALA A 200 6.19 10.82 -19.79
#